data_AF-A0A959Q6R8-F1
#
_entry.id   AF-A0A959Q6R8-F1
#
_cell.length_a   1.000
_cell.length_b   1.000
_cell.length_c   1.000
_cell.angle_alpha   90.00
_cell.angle_beta   90.00
_cell.angle_gamma   90.00
#
_symmetry.space_group_name_H-M   'P 1'
#
loop_
_entity.id
_entity.type
_entity.pdbx_description
1 polymer ?
#
loop_
_entity_poly.entity_id
_entity_poly.type
_entity_poly.pdbx_seq_one_letter_code
_entity_poly.pdbx_strand_id
1 'polypeptide(L)'
;MPNNIALNERQIRILVLPHWYQTWWAKMLLTLAIVLWFFGFFRFQMKRQLEKQESIRLRDLDNLKMRLYTNITHEFRTPLTVIMGMNDNIRGHEQERGLIRRNARNLLRLINQLLDLSKLDSGTLKMDAVQGDIIAYLQYLTESFYSMASGKKGESEL
;
A
#
# COMPACT_ATOMS: atom_id res chain seq x y z
N MET A 1 40.68 90.35 -33.85
CA MET A 1 41.41 89.08 -34.06
C MET A 1 41.02 88.13 -32.94
N PRO A 2 40.50 86.92 -33.24
CA PRO A 2 40.00 85.99 -32.23
C PRO A 2 41.10 85.01 -31.79
N ASN A 3 41.14 84.62 -30.51
CA ASN A 3 41.89 83.44 -30.10
C ASN A 3 40.99 82.57 -29.23
N ASN A 4 40.77 81.34 -29.70
CA ASN A 4 39.73 80.43 -29.25
C ASN A 4 40.44 79.33 -28.48
N ILE A 5 40.30 79.30 -27.15
CA ILE A 5 40.68 78.13 -26.36
C ILE A 5 39.38 77.43 -26.01
N ALA A 6 38.88 76.63 -26.95
CA ALA A 6 37.74 75.76 -26.73
C ALA A 6 38.14 74.68 -25.72
N LEU A 7 37.36 74.55 -24.65
CA LEU A 7 37.51 73.52 -23.64
C LEU A 7 37.36 72.15 -24.31
N ASN A 8 38.40 71.32 -24.21
CA ASN A 8 38.40 69.97 -24.74
C ASN A 8 37.57 69.05 -23.83
N GLU A 9 36.25 69.13 -23.98
CA GLU A 9 35.34 68.14 -23.42
C GLU A 9 35.56 66.80 -24.13
N ARG A 10 36.36 65.93 -23.53
CA ARG A 10 36.52 64.54 -23.99
C ARG A 10 35.18 63.82 -23.85
N GLN A 11 34.41 63.79 -24.93
CA GLN A 11 33.22 62.96 -25.06
C GLN A 11 33.64 61.49 -25.05
N ILE A 12 33.37 60.77 -23.97
CA ILE A 12 33.46 59.31 -23.95
C ILE A 12 32.29 58.80 -24.79
N ARG A 13 32.56 58.38 -26.02
CA ARG A 13 31.59 57.66 -26.85
C ARG A 13 31.30 56.32 -26.18
N ILE A 14 30.25 56.27 -25.37
CA ILE A 14 29.70 55.00 -24.90
C ILE A 14 29.13 54.30 -26.13
N LEU A 15 29.88 53.36 -26.69
CA LEU A 15 29.40 52.39 -27.65
C LEU A 15 28.42 51.48 -26.89
N VAL A 16 27.14 51.87 -26.85
CA VAL A 16 26.07 50.98 -26.43
C VAL A 16 26.02 49.87 -27.48
N LEU A 17 26.55 48.68 -27.17
CA LEU A 17 26.43 47.54 -28.07
C LEU A 17 24.93 47.37 -28.42
N PRO A 18 24.57 47.22 -29.71
CA PRO A 18 23.18 47.10 -30.11
C PRO A 18 22.55 45.94 -29.36
N HIS A 19 21.43 46.22 -28.70
CA HIS A 19 20.79 45.28 -27.78
C HIS A 19 20.35 44.02 -28.54
N TRP A 20 20.91 42.88 -28.15
CA TRP A 20 20.70 41.57 -28.76
C TRP A 20 19.23 41.09 -28.80
N TYR A 21 18.31 41.74 -28.08
CA TYR A 21 16.87 41.43 -28.10
C TYR A 21 16.09 42.03 -29.30
N GLN A 22 16.69 42.97 -30.06
CA GLN A 22 16.01 43.61 -31.20
C GLN A 22 16.07 42.80 -32.50
N THR A 23 16.82 41.70 -32.51
CA THR A 23 16.95 40.83 -33.68
C THR A 23 15.76 39.86 -33.76
N TRP A 24 15.26 39.63 -34.99
CA TRP A 24 14.13 38.73 -35.21
C TRP A 24 14.44 37.28 -34.76
N TRP A 25 15.70 36.85 -34.90
CA TRP A 25 16.14 35.53 -34.44
C TRP A 25 16.10 35.38 -32.91
N ALA A 26 16.39 36.43 -32.12
CA ALA A 26 16.30 36.37 -30.66
C ALA A 26 14.85 36.19 -30.20
N LYS A 27 13.91 36.86 -30.87
CA LYS A 27 12.46 36.66 -30.64
C LYS A 27 12.04 35.24 -30.98
N MET A 28 12.50 34.68 -32.11
CA MET A 28 12.21 33.29 -32.48
C MET A 28 12.71 32.30 -31.42
N LEU A 29 13.94 32.48 -30.92
CA LEU A 29 14.50 31.66 -29.84
C LEU A 29 13.69 31.77 -28.54
N LEU A 30 13.28 32.99 -28.16
CA LEU A 30 12.44 33.19 -26.98
C LEU A 30 11.08 32.50 -27.14
N THR A 31 10.42 32.67 -28.30
CA THR A 31 9.15 32.01 -28.57
C THR A 31 9.28 30.48 -28.54
N LEU A 32 10.36 29.94 -29.11
CA LEU A 32 10.64 28.51 -29.07
C LEU A 32 10.84 28.03 -27.63
N ALA A 33 11.60 28.78 -26.82
CA ALA A 33 11.82 28.46 -25.41
C ALA A 33 10.50 28.48 -24.62
N ILE A 34 9.63 29.47 -24.84
CA ILE A 34 8.31 29.58 -24.19
C ILE A 34 7.43 28.39 -24.62
N VAL A 35 7.41 28.05 -25.90
CA VAL A 35 6.65 26.89 -26.41
C VAL A 35 7.15 25.59 -25.79
N LEU A 36 8.47 25.36 -25.77
CA LEU A 36 9.06 24.18 -25.13
C LEU A 36 8.76 24.13 -23.63
N TRP A 37 8.83 25.26 -22.94
CA TRP A 37 8.48 25.37 -21.53
C TRP A 37 7.01 25.05 -21.29
N PHE A 38 6.10 25.62 -22.10
CA PHE A 38 4.67 25.35 -22.03
C PHE A 38 4.35 23.88 -22.31
N PHE A 39 4.93 23.29 -23.36
CA PHE A 39 4.78 21.86 -23.67
C PHE A 39 5.31 20.98 -22.54
N GLY A 40 6.47 21.31 -21.96
CA GLY A 40 7.05 20.61 -20.83
C GLY A 40 6.16 20.67 -19.59
N PHE A 41 5.66 21.86 -19.26
CA PHE A 41 4.73 22.08 -18.15
C PHE A 41 3.42 21.31 -18.35
N PHE A 42 2.84 21.36 -19.56
CA PHE A 42 1.63 20.62 -19.89
C PHE A 42 1.83 19.10 -19.77
N ARG A 43 2.94 18.57 -20.31
CA ARG A 43 3.32 17.15 -20.18
C ARG A 43 3.50 16.75 -18.72
N PHE A 44 4.15 17.59 -17.91
CA PHE A 44 4.40 17.33 -16.49
C PHE A 44 3.10 17.25 -15.69
N GLN A 45 2.17 18.19 -15.92
CA GLN A 45 0.86 18.18 -15.29
C GLN A 45 0.06 16.92 -15.66
N MET A 46 0.08 16.53 -16.94
CA MET A 46 -0.65 15.34 -17.37
C MET A 46 -0.13 14.04 -16.74
N LYS A 47 1.20 13.88 -16.65
CA LYS A 47 1.78 12.70 -15.97
C LYS A 47 1.34 12.59 -14.52
N ARG A 48 1.34 13.72 -13.78
CA ARG A 48 0.89 13.75 -12.38
C ARG A 48 -0.58 13.36 -12.22
N GLN A 49 -1.44 13.73 -13.17
CA GLN A 49 -2.85 13.34 -13.12
C GLN A 49 -3.03 11.85 -13.35
N LEU A 50 -2.31 11.28 -14.33
CA LEU A 50 -2.32 9.84 -14.60
C LEU A 50 -1.82 9.03 -13.40
N GLU A 51 -0.68 9.40 -12.82
CA GLU A 51 -0.11 8.74 -11.64
C GLU A 51 -1.09 8.78 -10.45
N LYS A 52 -1.76 9.91 -10.23
CA LYS A 52 -2.79 10.03 -9.18
C LYS A 52 -4.00 9.14 -9.45
N GLN A 53 -4.50 9.11 -10.70
CA GLN A 53 -5.63 8.26 -11.07
C GLN A 53 -5.29 6.78 -10.91
N GLU A 54 -4.09 6.38 -11.31
CA GLU A 54 -3.60 5.02 -11.14
C GLU A 54 -3.50 4.65 -9.66
N SER A 55 -2.91 5.52 -8.83
CA SER A 55 -2.83 5.32 -7.38
C SER A 55 -4.21 5.19 -6.72
N ILE A 56 -5.16 6.07 -7.08
CA ILE A 56 -6.55 5.99 -6.58
C ILE A 56 -7.20 4.68 -7.01
N ARG A 57 -7.06 4.30 -8.29
CA ARG A 57 -7.63 3.07 -8.83
C ARG A 57 -7.07 1.82 -8.12
N LEU A 58 -5.76 1.78 -7.90
CA LEU A 58 -5.13 0.68 -7.15
C LEU A 58 -5.68 0.61 -5.73
N ARG A 59 -5.79 1.76 -5.05
CA ARG A 59 -6.33 1.81 -3.68
C ARG A 59 -7.79 1.40 -3.60
N ASP A 60 -8.59 1.75 -4.61
CA ASP A 60 -10.00 1.34 -4.69
C ASP A 60 -10.13 -0.17 -4.92
N LEU A 61 -9.26 -0.75 -5.75
CA LEU A 61 -9.19 -2.19 -5.94
C LEU A 61 -8.82 -2.91 -4.64
N ASP A 62 -7.83 -2.42 -3.89
CA ASP A 62 -7.43 -3.00 -2.61
C ASP A 62 -8.57 -2.95 -1.58
N ASN A 63 -9.27 -1.81 -1.50
CA ASN A 63 -10.43 -1.66 -0.63
C ASN A 63 -11.57 -2.60 -1.01
N LEU A 64 -11.82 -2.79 -2.31
CA LEU A 64 -12.84 -3.71 -2.81
C LEU A 64 -12.47 -5.17 -2.47
N LYS A 65 -11.21 -5.54 -2.68
CA LYS A 65 -10.65 -6.85 -2.32
C LYS A 65 -10.82 -7.13 -0.82
N MET A 66 -10.50 -6.15 0.03
CA MET A 66 -10.68 -6.25 1.49
C MET A 66 -12.14 -6.47 1.90
N ARG A 67 -13.06 -5.68 1.35
CA ARG A 67 -14.51 -5.81 1.62
C ARG A 67 -15.03 -7.17 1.19
N LEU A 68 -14.62 -7.64 0.01
CA LEU A 68 -14.98 -8.95 -0.50
C LEU A 68 -14.58 -10.07 0.48
N TYR A 69 -13.31 -10.10 0.91
CA TYR A 69 -12.85 -11.14 1.85
C TYR A 69 -13.52 -11.06 3.22
N THR A 70 -13.77 -9.85 3.72
CA THR A 70 -14.49 -9.64 4.98
C THR A 70 -15.90 -10.21 4.87
N ASN A 71 -16.63 -9.87 3.81
CA ASN A 71 -17.99 -10.32 3.58
C ASN A 71 -18.05 -11.85 3.42
N ILE A 72 -17.19 -12.41 2.57
CA ILE A 72 -17.03 -13.86 2.40
C ILE A 72 -16.80 -14.53 3.76
N THR A 73 -15.87 -14.03 4.57
CA THR A 73 -15.59 -14.61 5.89
C THR A 73 -16.83 -14.68 6.77
N HIS A 74 -17.64 -13.62 6.80
CA HIS A 74 -18.89 -13.60 7.57
C HIS A 74 -19.94 -14.57 7.00
N GLU A 75 -20.11 -14.58 5.69
CA GLU A 75 -21.07 -15.46 5.00
C GLU A 75 -20.71 -16.94 5.15
N PHE A 76 -19.42 -17.29 5.24
CA PHE A 76 -18.97 -18.67 5.50
C PHE A 76 -19.03 -19.04 6.99
N ARG A 77 -18.76 -18.10 7.91
CA ARG A 77 -18.79 -18.39 9.35
C ARG A 77 -20.17 -18.83 9.82
N THR A 78 -21.22 -18.16 9.35
CA THR A 78 -22.61 -18.47 9.74
C THR A 78 -23.01 -19.93 9.47
N PRO A 79 -22.92 -20.45 8.23
CA PRO A 79 -23.24 -21.85 7.95
C PRO A 79 -22.27 -22.82 8.64
N LEU A 80 -20.97 -22.47 8.80
CA LEU A 80 -20.03 -23.30 9.56
C LEU A 80 -20.43 -23.44 11.03
N THR A 81 -20.85 -22.36 11.67
CA THR A 81 -21.35 -22.38 13.05
C THR A 81 -22.61 -23.23 13.16
N VAL A 82 -23.53 -23.13 12.18
CA VAL A 82 -24.72 -23.99 12.12
C VAL A 82 -24.35 -25.46 11.95
N ILE A 83 -23.44 -25.80 11.02
CA ILE A 83 -22.95 -27.17 10.80
C ILE A 83 -22.33 -27.74 12.08
N MET A 84 -21.49 -26.97 12.78
CA MET A 84 -20.91 -27.41 14.06
C MET A 84 -21.99 -27.61 15.13
N GLY A 85 -22.95 -26.69 15.26
CA GLY A 85 -24.05 -26.83 16.22
C GLY A 85 -24.96 -28.03 15.92
N MET A 86 -25.26 -28.29 14.64
CA MET A 86 -26.01 -29.49 14.21
C MET A 86 -25.23 -30.76 14.52
N ASN A 87 -23.92 -30.78 14.24
CA ASN A 87 -23.04 -31.91 14.53
C ASN A 87 -22.99 -32.27 16.03
N ASP A 88 -23.12 -31.25 16.90
CA ASP A 88 -23.14 -31.44 18.34
C ASP A 88 -24.44 -32.12 18.82
N ASN A 89 -25.54 -31.94 18.10
CA ASN A 89 -26.84 -32.55 18.40
C ASN A 89 -27.02 -33.98 17.85
N ILE A 90 -26.15 -34.44 16.94
CA ILE A 90 -26.17 -35.81 16.44
C ILE A 90 -25.81 -36.77 17.58
N ARG A 91 -26.62 -37.81 17.78
CA ARG A 91 -26.35 -38.90 18.75
C ARG A 91 -25.76 -40.11 18.01
N GLY A 92 -24.74 -40.74 18.57
CA GLY A 92 -23.98 -41.80 17.90
C GLY A 92 -22.98 -41.24 16.88
N HIS A 93 -22.30 -42.12 16.13
CA HIS A 93 -21.34 -41.73 15.07
C HIS A 93 -20.22 -40.80 15.57
N GLU A 94 -19.61 -41.14 16.71
CA GLU A 94 -18.61 -40.27 17.37
C GLU A 94 -17.39 -39.98 16.47
N GLN A 95 -17.01 -40.96 15.66
CA GLN A 95 -15.87 -40.86 14.74
C GLN A 95 -16.18 -39.86 13.61
N GLU A 96 -17.35 -39.97 12.99
CA GLU A 96 -17.83 -39.07 11.93
C GLU A 96 -18.06 -37.65 12.48
N ARG A 97 -18.64 -37.53 13.68
CA ARG A 97 -18.81 -36.25 14.38
C ARG A 97 -17.46 -35.57 14.65
N GLY A 98 -16.47 -36.34 15.09
CA GLY A 98 -15.11 -35.87 15.28
C GLY A 98 -14.48 -35.34 13.99
N LEU A 99 -14.68 -36.05 12.88
CA LEU A 99 -14.20 -35.64 11.56
C LEU A 99 -14.88 -34.37 11.06
N ILE A 100 -16.21 -34.27 11.14
CA ILE A 100 -16.96 -33.06 10.73
C ILE A 100 -16.49 -31.87 11.56
N ARG A 101 -16.42 -32.01 12.89
CA ARG A 101 -15.99 -30.95 13.80
C ARG A 101 -14.54 -30.50 13.55
N ARG A 102 -13.65 -31.45 13.24
CA ARG A 102 -12.25 -31.13 12.90
C ARG A 102 -12.14 -30.41 11.56
N ASN A 103 -12.87 -30.86 10.53
CA ASN A 103 -12.87 -30.22 9.21
C ASN A 103 -13.49 -28.81 9.26
N ALA A 104 -14.61 -28.63 9.96
CA ALA A 104 -15.23 -27.32 10.15
C ALA A 104 -14.28 -26.33 10.85
N ARG A 105 -13.60 -26.76 11.92
CA ARG A 105 -12.59 -25.94 12.60
C ARG A 105 -11.39 -25.61 11.72
N ASN A 106 -10.91 -26.57 10.93
CA ASN A 106 -9.83 -26.33 9.97
C ASN A 106 -10.23 -25.31 8.91
N LEU A 107 -11.43 -25.40 8.35
CA LEU A 107 -11.94 -24.46 7.35
C LEU A 107 -12.08 -23.05 7.95
N LEU A 108 -12.65 -22.94 9.15
CA LEU A 108 -12.75 -21.65 9.85
C LEU A 108 -11.37 -21.01 10.07
N ARG A 109 -10.36 -21.81 10.43
CA ARG A 109 -8.98 -21.33 10.59
C ARG A 109 -8.41 -20.81 9.27
N LEU A 110 -8.59 -21.54 8.17
CA LEU A 110 -8.11 -21.12 6.84
C LEU A 110 -8.76 -19.81 6.38
N ILE A 111 -10.06 -19.66 6.61
CA ILE A 111 -10.80 -18.43 6.29
C ILE A 111 -10.25 -17.25 7.11
N ASN A 112 -10.02 -17.44 8.41
CA ASN A 112 -9.44 -16.38 9.25
C ASN A 112 -8.02 -16.00 8.78
N GLN A 113 -7.18 -16.98 8.43
CA GLN A 113 -5.84 -16.73 7.89
C GLN A 113 -5.88 -15.93 6.58
N LEU A 114 -6.84 -16.23 5.70
CA LEU A 114 -7.05 -15.47 4.47
C LEU A 114 -7.46 -14.01 4.77
N LEU A 115 -8.34 -13.80 5.75
CA LEU A 115 -8.73 -12.46 6.19
C LEU A 115 -7.54 -11.68 6.77
N ASP A 116 -6.71 -12.32 7.57
CA ASP A 116 -5.54 -11.70 8.16
C ASP A 116 -4.50 -11.33 7.10
N LEU A 117 -4.29 -12.19 6.09
CA LEU A 117 -3.47 -11.87 4.93
C LEU A 117 -4.03 -10.67 4.16
N SER A 118 -5.35 -10.59 3.95
CA SER A 118 -5.97 -9.43 3.31
C SER A 118 -5.78 -8.14 4.10
N LYS A 119 -5.83 -8.19 5.44
CA LYS A 119 -5.58 -7.02 6.29
C LYS A 119 -4.11 -6.59 6.21
N LEU A 120 -3.21 -7.56 6.10
CA LEU A 120 -1.78 -7.31 5.92
C LEU A 120 -1.49 -6.65 4.57
N ASP A 121 -2.01 -7.20 3.46
CA ASP A 121 -1.86 -6.65 2.10
C ASP A 121 -2.38 -5.19 2.02
N SER A 122 -3.50 -4.90 2.67
CA SER A 122 -4.12 -3.56 2.69
C SER A 122 -3.51 -2.60 3.72
N GLY A 123 -2.54 -3.05 4.52
CA GLY A 123 -1.94 -2.25 5.59
C GLY A 123 -2.90 -1.90 6.74
N THR A 124 -4.01 -2.62 6.88
CA THR A 124 -5.03 -2.38 7.91
C THR A 124 -4.89 -3.26 9.15
N LEU A 125 -3.91 -4.16 9.16
CA LEU A 125 -3.57 -4.99 10.32
C LEU A 125 -3.04 -4.09 11.45
N LYS A 126 -3.82 -3.95 12.53
CA LYS A 126 -3.39 -3.21 13.73
C LYS A 126 -2.53 -4.10 14.61
N MET A 127 -1.34 -3.62 14.96
CA MET A 127 -0.49 -4.26 15.95
C MET A 127 -0.92 -3.79 17.34
N ASP A 128 -1.37 -4.71 18.19
CA ASP A 128 -1.70 -4.43 19.59
C ASP A 128 -0.53 -4.88 20.47
N ALA A 129 0.29 -3.91 20.88
CA ALA A 129 1.48 -4.16 21.67
C ALA A 129 1.12 -4.19 23.16
N VAL A 130 1.28 -5.35 23.80
CA VAL A 130 1.05 -5.55 25.23
C VAL A 130 2.36 -5.83 25.95
N GLN A 131 2.51 -5.32 27.17
CA GLN A 131 3.64 -5.67 28.04
C GLN A 131 3.34 -7.02 28.70
N GLY A 132 4.18 -8.02 28.45
CA GLY A 132 4.02 -9.37 28.97
C GLY A 132 5.35 -10.02 29.31
N ASP A 133 5.32 -11.00 30.21
CA ASP A 133 6.48 -11.83 30.55
C ASP A 133 6.71 -12.87 29.44
N ILE A 134 7.78 -12.67 28.68
CA ILE A 134 8.15 -13.57 27.58
C ILE A 134 8.55 -14.97 28.06
N ILE A 135 9.08 -15.09 29.29
CA ILE A 135 9.51 -16.37 29.86
C ILE A 135 8.29 -17.22 30.20
N ALA A 136 7.32 -16.62 30.88
CA ALA A 136 6.04 -17.29 31.20
C ALA A 136 5.29 -17.70 29.93
N TYR A 137 5.29 -16.84 28.90
CA TYR A 137 4.66 -17.16 27.61
C TYR A 137 5.35 -18.33 26.88
N LEU A 138 6.69 -18.36 26.86
CA LEU A 138 7.44 -19.46 26.27
C LEU A 138 7.24 -20.78 27.02
N GLN A 139 7.18 -20.75 28.36
CA GLN A 139 6.88 -21.95 29.15
C GLN A 139 5.51 -22.51 28.80
N TYR A 140 4.48 -21.66 28.77
CA TYR A 140 3.13 -22.04 28.36
C TYR A 140 3.09 -22.68 26.96
N LEU A 141 3.78 -22.06 25.99
CA LEU A 141 3.87 -22.62 24.63
C LEU A 141 4.54 -24.00 24.65
N THR A 142 5.65 -24.14 25.35
CA THR A 142 6.43 -25.39 25.38
C THR A 142 5.64 -26.53 26.03
N GLU A 143 4.91 -26.26 27.11
CA GLU A 143 4.03 -27.22 27.78
C GLU A 143 2.87 -27.67 26.87
N SER A 144 2.27 -26.73 26.13
CA SER A 144 1.23 -27.03 25.14
C SER A 144 1.73 -28.00 24.06
N PHE A 145 2.94 -27.77 23.54
CA PHE A 145 3.54 -28.67 22.55
C PHE A 145 3.93 -30.03 23.15
N TYR A 146 4.45 -30.04 24.38
CA TYR A 146 4.77 -31.29 25.06
C TYR A 146 3.53 -32.16 25.25
N SER A 147 2.42 -31.59 25.72
CA SER A 147 1.14 -32.31 25.85
C SER A 147 0.64 -32.91 24.52
N MET A 148 0.74 -32.16 23.41
CA MET A 148 0.37 -32.67 22.09
C MET A 148 1.30 -33.80 21.59
N ALA A 149 2.59 -33.73 21.91
CA ALA A 149 3.56 -34.76 21.55
C ALA A 149 3.38 -36.04 22.37
N SER A 150 3.09 -35.91 23.67
CA SER A 150 2.83 -37.04 24.57
C SER A 150 1.53 -37.77 24.21
N GLY A 151 0.48 -37.04 23.82
CA GLY A 151 -0.80 -37.64 23.41
C GLY A 151 -0.70 -38.53 22.15
N LYS A 152 0.20 -38.20 21.22
CA LYS A 152 0.43 -39.03 20.01
C LYS A 152 1.24 -40.30 20.24
N LYS A 153 2.03 -40.38 21.32
CA LYS A 153 2.78 -41.61 21.65
C LYS A 153 1.89 -42.72 22.19
N GLY A 154 0.76 -42.39 22.84
CA GLY A 154 -0.18 -43.38 23.39
C GLY A 154 -1.09 -44.07 22.36
N GLU A 155 -1.30 -43.48 21.18
CA GLU A 155 -2.12 -44.08 20.11
C GLU A 155 -1.32 -45.00 19.16
N SER A 156 0.00 -45.11 19.34
CA SER A 156 0.90 -45.91 18.48
C SER A 156 1.21 -47.30 19.05
N GLU A 157 0.74 -47.64 20.25
CA GLU A 157 1.04 -48.91 20.94
C GLU A 157 -0.22 -49.76 21.21
N LEU A 158 -1.32 -49.50 20.51
CA LEU A 158 -2.53 -50.35 20.45
C LEU A 158 -2.82 -50.76 19.00
#